data_AF-A0A960UAS2-F1
#
_entry.id   AF-A0A960UAS2-F1
#
_cell.length_a   1.000
_cell.length_b   1.000
_cell.length_c   1.000
_cell.angle_alpha   90.00
_cell.angle_beta   90.00
_cell.angle_gamma   90.00
#
_symmetry.space_group_name_H-M   'P 1'
#
loop_
_entity.id
_entity.type
_entity.pdbx_description
1 polymer ?
#
loop_
_entity_poly.entity_id
_entity_poly.type
_entity_poly.pdbx_seq_one_letter_code
_entity_poly.pdbx_strand_id
1 'polypeptide(L)'
;MIRISFMVFILLSGSLGAQEHNWNSPAEVVKEIKEKFKGISSYTAKFSIETATNIRKKSVKSVNGTCYYKSSGKVRYEFQKPAGDLIVSDGKTLW
;
A
#
# COMPACT_ATOMS: atom_id res chain seq x y z
N MET A 1 42.01 -43.30 29.17
CA MET A 1 41.85 -42.52 27.93
C MET A 1 40.41 -42.00 27.82
N ILE A 2 39.97 -41.14 28.76
CA ILE A 2 38.61 -40.56 28.82
C ILE A 2 38.74 -39.20 29.52
N ARG A 3 39.31 -38.19 28.83
CA ARG A 3 39.47 -36.84 29.41
C ARG A 3 39.11 -35.69 28.46
N ILE A 4 38.50 -35.99 27.31
CA ILE A 4 38.17 -34.98 26.29
C ILE A 4 36.72 -35.16 25.79
N SER A 5 35.84 -35.77 26.60
CA SER A 5 34.45 -36.03 26.17
C SER A 5 33.40 -35.12 26.80
N PHE A 6 33.76 -34.25 27.76
CA PHE A 6 32.79 -33.41 28.45
C PHE A 6 32.87 -31.92 28.11
N MET A 7 33.87 -31.53 27.31
CA MET A 7 34.14 -30.14 26.94
C MET A 7 33.91 -29.89 25.44
N VAL A 8 32.95 -30.58 24.84
CA VAL A 8 32.50 -30.35 23.45
C VAL A 8 30.97 -30.28 23.37
N PHE A 9 30.29 -30.06 24.50
CA PHE A 9 28.82 -29.99 24.54
C PHE A 9 28.28 -28.57 24.80
N ILE A 10 29.15 -27.58 25.04
CA ILE A 10 28.76 -26.20 25.41
C ILE A 10 29.35 -25.17 24.44
N LEU A 11 29.49 -25.51 23.15
CA LEU A 11 29.85 -24.55 22.10
C LEU A 11 28.89 -24.56 20.91
N LEU A 12 27.80 -25.33 21.01
CA LEU A 12 26.72 -25.33 20.03
C LEU A 12 25.45 -24.70 20.60
N SER A 13 25.59 -23.65 21.42
CA SER A 13 24.54 -22.67 21.65
C SER A 13 24.44 -21.80 20.41
N GLY A 14 24.00 -22.41 19.30
CA GLY A 14 23.62 -21.68 18.11
C GLY A 14 22.69 -20.57 18.54
N SER A 15 23.04 -19.34 18.17
CA SER A 15 22.14 -18.21 18.29
C SER A 15 20.81 -18.62 17.68
N LEU A 16 19.81 -18.85 18.53
CA LEU A 16 18.42 -18.73 18.15
C LEU A 16 18.26 -17.27 17.77
N GLY A 17 18.63 -16.93 16.54
CA GLY A 17 18.21 -15.69 15.92
C GLY A 17 16.71 -15.76 15.94
N ALA A 18 16.10 -15.03 16.88
CA ALA A 18 14.69 -14.72 16.80
C ALA A 18 14.50 -14.10 15.42
N GLN A 19 13.90 -14.84 14.51
CA GLN A 19 13.51 -14.28 13.22
C GLN A 19 12.60 -13.09 13.54
N GLU A 20 12.98 -11.91 13.07
CA GLU A 20 12.17 -10.70 13.19
C GLU A 20 10.87 -10.96 12.43
N HIS A 21 9.85 -11.41 13.14
CA HIS A 21 8.58 -11.71 12.55
C HIS A 21 7.84 -10.38 12.40
N ASN A 22 7.95 -9.77 11.22
CA ASN A 22 7.24 -8.54 10.83
C ASN A 22 5.74 -8.82 10.64
N TRP A 23 5.06 -9.29 11.69
CA TRP A 23 3.61 -9.33 11.75
C TRP A 23 3.14 -7.95 12.20
N ASN A 24 3.13 -6.98 11.30
CA ASN A 24 2.38 -5.77 11.57
C ASN A 24 0.90 -6.15 11.72
N SER A 25 0.33 -5.92 12.89
CA SER A 25 -1.10 -6.14 13.08
C SER A 25 -1.88 -5.24 12.10
N PRO A 26 -3.06 -5.65 11.60
CA PRO A 26 -3.88 -4.78 10.76
C PRO A 26 -4.14 -3.41 11.38
N ALA A 27 -4.26 -3.34 12.71
CA ALA A 27 -4.43 -2.10 13.44
C ALA A 27 -3.21 -1.17 13.35
N GLU A 28 -2.01 -1.74 13.40
CA GLU A 28 -0.74 -1.01 13.29
C GLU A 28 -0.53 -0.45 11.88
N VAL A 29 -0.81 -1.26 10.85
CA VAL A 29 -0.80 -0.79 9.45
C VAL A 29 -1.79 0.36 9.24
N VAL A 30 -3.01 0.25 9.80
CA VAL A 30 -4.01 1.32 9.70
C VAL A 30 -3.53 2.59 10.40
N LYS A 31 -2.88 2.47 11.56
CA LYS A 31 -2.33 3.61 12.30
C LYS A 31 -1.24 4.30 11.49
N GLU A 32 -0.28 3.56 10.94
CA GLU A 32 0.81 4.12 10.14
C GLU A 32 0.30 4.83 8.88
N ILE A 33 -0.66 4.22 8.17
CA ILE A 33 -1.30 4.84 7.01
C ILE A 33 -1.99 6.14 7.43
N LYS A 34 -2.79 6.13 8.49
CA LYS A 34 -3.47 7.34 8.98
C LYS A 34 -2.47 8.44 9.33
N GLU A 35 -1.38 8.12 10.02
CA GLU A 35 -0.34 9.09 10.37
C GLU A 35 0.32 9.69 9.12
N LYS A 36 0.65 8.87 8.14
CA LYS A 36 1.25 9.30 6.87
C LYS A 36 0.34 10.25 6.09
N PHE A 37 -0.96 9.97 6.04
CA PHE A 37 -1.92 10.79 5.29
C PHE A 37 -2.47 11.98 6.09
N LYS A 38 -2.35 12.00 7.43
CA LYS A 38 -2.85 13.09 8.29
C LYS A 38 -2.20 14.44 7.97
N GLY A 39 -0.94 14.44 7.54
CA GLY A 39 -0.21 15.67 7.19
C GLY A 39 -0.61 16.29 5.85
N ILE A 40 -1.37 15.57 5.01
CA ILE A 40 -1.68 16.01 3.65
C ILE A 40 -3.01 16.78 3.65
N SER A 41 -2.93 18.11 3.59
CA SER A 41 -4.11 18.97 3.54
C SER A 41 -4.76 19.01 2.16
N SER A 42 -3.96 18.93 1.10
CA SER A 42 -4.42 18.87 -0.28
C SER A 42 -3.30 18.37 -1.20
N TYR A 43 -3.67 17.77 -2.33
CA TYR A 43 -2.73 17.48 -3.41
C TYR A 43 -3.44 17.49 -4.76
N THR A 44 -2.64 17.61 -5.82
CA THR A 44 -3.08 17.38 -7.20
C THR A 44 -2.13 16.38 -7.84
N ALA A 45 -2.68 15.37 -8.51
CA ALA A 45 -1.89 14.32 -9.14
C ALA A 45 -2.49 13.93 -10.50
N LYS A 46 -1.63 13.60 -11.45
CA LYS A 46 -2.05 12.94 -12.69
C LYS A 46 -2.17 11.44 -12.43
N PHE A 47 -3.24 10.82 -12.91
CA PHE A 47 -3.45 9.38 -12.79
C PHE A 47 -3.53 8.70 -14.16
N SER A 48 -3.18 7.42 -14.19
CA SER A 48 -3.39 6.52 -15.31
C SER A 48 -3.89 5.19 -14.75
N ILE A 49 -4.98 4.67 -15.30
CA ILE A 49 -5.61 3.41 -14.92
C ILE A 49 -5.53 2.49 -16.14
N GLU A 50 -4.98 1.30 -15.93
CA GLU A 50 -4.90 0.25 -16.93
C GLU A 50 -5.78 -0.94 -16.51
N THR A 51 -6.85 -1.18 -17.27
CA THR A 51 -7.75 -2.30 -17.00
C THR A 51 -7.42 -3.46 -17.95
N ALA A 52 -6.88 -4.54 -17.38
CA ALA A 52 -6.66 -5.80 -18.10
C ALA A 52 -7.89 -6.71 -17.98
N THR A 53 -8.59 -6.99 -19.09
CA THR A 53 -9.67 -7.97 -19.11
C THR A 53 -9.11 -9.37 -19.34
N ASN A 54 -9.36 -10.30 -18.40
CA ASN A 54 -8.82 -11.67 -18.40
C ASN A 54 -9.33 -12.58 -19.54
N ILE A 55 -10.22 -12.09 -20.40
CA ILE A 55 -10.76 -12.83 -21.53
C ILE A 55 -9.93 -12.46 -22.77
N ARG A 56 -8.86 -13.24 -23.03
CA ARG A 56 -8.02 -13.17 -24.25
C ARG A 56 -7.16 -11.91 -24.48
N LYS A 57 -6.67 -11.21 -23.44
CA LYS A 57 -5.55 -10.21 -23.54
C LYS A 57 -5.59 -9.22 -24.73
N LYS A 58 -6.75 -8.90 -25.31
CA LYS A 58 -6.82 -8.16 -26.60
C LYS A 58 -7.20 -6.69 -26.45
N SER A 59 -7.54 -6.23 -25.25
CA SER A 59 -7.77 -4.80 -25.02
C SER A 59 -7.37 -4.41 -23.60
N VAL A 60 -6.27 -3.68 -23.47
CA VAL A 60 -6.00 -2.86 -22.29
C VAL A 60 -6.79 -1.57 -22.46
N LYS A 61 -7.77 -1.32 -21.60
CA LYS A 61 -8.39 0.00 -21.54
C LYS A 61 -7.49 0.88 -20.67
N SER A 62 -6.92 1.91 -21.26
CA SER A 62 -6.15 2.92 -20.55
C SER A 62 -7.00 4.18 -20.42
N VAL A 63 -7.15 4.67 -19.19
CA VAL A 63 -7.85 5.91 -18.84
C VAL A 63 -6.90 6.78 -18.04
N ASN A 64 -6.82 8.07 -18.36
CA ASN A 64 -6.01 9.02 -17.60
C ASN A 64 -6.78 10.29 -17.25
N GLY A 65 -6.23 11.03 -16.30
CA GLY A 65 -6.85 12.24 -15.82
C GLY A 65 -6.08 12.93 -14.71
N THR A 66 -6.75 13.88 -14.06
CA THR A 66 -6.21 14.61 -12.91
C THR A 66 -7.10 14.41 -11.71
N CYS A 67 -6.49 14.05 -10.57
CA CYS A 67 -7.13 13.96 -9.28
C CYS A 67 -6.75 15.19 -8.44
N TYR A 68 -7.75 15.76 -7.79
CA TYR A 68 -7.60 16.80 -6.80
C TYR A 68 -8.14 16.25 -5.49
N TYR A 69 -7.31 16.31 -4.46
CA TYR A 69 -7.68 15.92 -3.11
C TYR A 69 -7.59 17.11 -2.18
N LYS A 70 -8.54 17.17 -1.25
CA LYS A 70 -8.48 18.03 -0.08
C LYS A 70 -8.91 17.24 1.15
N SER A 71 -8.25 17.52 2.27
CA SER A 71 -8.61 17.01 3.59
C SER A 71 -10.11 17.20 3.84
N SER A 72 -10.70 16.35 4.69
CA SER A 72 -12.14 16.20 4.89
C SER A 72 -12.86 15.33 3.84
N GLY A 73 -12.13 14.48 3.10
CA GLY A 73 -12.73 13.54 2.16
C GLY A 73 -13.17 14.16 0.83
N LYS A 74 -12.78 15.41 0.55
CA LYS A 74 -13.11 16.10 -0.69
C LYS A 74 -12.21 15.63 -1.80
N VAL A 75 -12.79 15.12 -2.89
CA VAL A 75 -12.04 14.67 -4.06
C VAL A 75 -12.72 15.11 -5.34
N ARG A 76 -11.92 15.30 -6.39
CA ARG A 76 -12.38 15.52 -7.76
C ARG A 76 -11.50 14.74 -8.71
N TYR A 77 -12.08 13.88 -9.54
CA TYR A 77 -11.38 13.17 -10.62
C TYR A 77 -11.91 13.66 -11.96
N GLU A 78 -11.01 14.23 -12.76
CA GLU A 78 -11.28 14.69 -14.11
C GLU A 78 -10.66 13.72 -15.11
N PHE A 79 -11.49 12.91 -15.77
CA PHE A 79 -11.04 11.97 -16.81
C PHE A 79 -10.81 12.73 -18.12
N GLN A 80 -9.60 12.58 -18.67
CA GLN A 80 -9.15 13.33 -19.83
C GLN A 80 -9.12 12.47 -21.10
N LYS A 81 -8.56 11.25 -21.02
CA LYS A 81 -8.48 10.36 -22.19
C LYS A 81 -8.78 8.91 -21.81
N PRO A 82 -9.70 8.23 -22.53
CA PRO A 82 -10.77 8.84 -23.33
C PRO A 82 -11.54 9.88 -22.51
N ALA A 83 -12.22 10.82 -23.19
CA ALA A 83 -13.09 11.77 -22.51
C ALA A 83 -14.08 10.99 -21.63
N GLY A 84 -14.14 11.34 -20.36
CA GLY A 84 -14.90 10.58 -19.37
C GLY A 84 -15.56 11.50 -18.38
N ASP A 85 -16.19 10.88 -17.39
CA ASP A 85 -17.02 11.58 -16.42
C ASP A 85 -16.18 12.42 -15.44
N LEU A 86 -16.87 13.30 -14.71
CA LEU A 86 -16.33 13.99 -13.56
C LEU A 86 -16.84 13.29 -12.32
N ILE A 87 -15.93 12.82 -11.45
CA ILE A 87 -16.32 12.29 -10.13
C ILE A 87 -15.99 13.32 -9.08
N VAL A 88 -16.96 13.71 -8.25
CA VAL A 88 -16.76 14.69 -7.17
C VAL A 88 -17.27 14.13 -5.85
N SER A 89 -16.54 14.40 -4.76
CA SER A 89 -17.05 14.17 -3.41
C SER A 89 -16.82 15.38 -2.51
N ASP A 90 -17.77 15.62 -1.62
CA ASP A 90 -17.66 16.61 -0.53
C ASP A 90 -17.15 15.99 0.78
N GLY A 91 -16.88 14.67 0.79
CA GLY A 91 -16.53 13.88 1.97
C GLY A 91 -17.71 13.16 2.63
N LYS A 92 -18.94 13.37 2.15
CA LYS A 92 -20.17 12.69 2.62
C LYS A 92 -20.90 12.01 1.48
N THR A 93 -21.01 12.69 0.33
CA THR A 93 -21.70 12.22 -0.86
C THR A 93 -20.73 12.19 -2.03
N LEU A 94 -20.96 11.25 -2.95
CA LEU A 94 -20.24 11.08 -4.19
C LEU A 94 -21.23 11.35 -5.34
N TRP A 95 -20.82 12.18 -6.29
CA TRP A 95 -21.54 12.49 -7.53
C TRP A 95 -20.70 12.08 -8.73
#